data_AF-A0AAD5CA63-F1
#
_entry.id   AF-A0AAD5CA63-F1
#
_cell.length_a   1.000
_cell.length_b   1.000
_cell.length_c   1.000
_cell.angle_alpha   90.00
_cell.angle_beta   90.00
_cell.angle_gamma   90.00
#
_symmetry.space_group_name_H-M   'P 1'
#
loop_
_entity.id
_entity.type
_entity.pdbx_description
1 polymer ?
#
loop_
_entity_poly.entity_id
_entity_poly.type
_entity_poly.pdbx_seq_one_letter_code
_entity_poly.pdbx_strand_id
1 'polypeptide(L)'
;GLVSEVLKVYLVKHKKKWDGREVHKIVGKTPLEAAAVIVEDYALPLSKEDFLSEFSPIWCKLKAQPGAYRLIKHLRGHGVKMALASNSPRANIDIKLSYHLTLKESFAAIVASDEVKEGKPSPEIYLEAAKRLNIHPSKCLVIEDSQPGICAAKAAKMEVVAVPSIPNQPHLYTAADEVIISLLDLRLETWGLPPFEDIANFPSLIHEDGELAEKTLELPLYAKYNDDEYFKSIPAPDHNNHLSH
;
A
#
# COMPACT_ATOMS: atom_id res chain seq x y z
N GLY A 1 -0.13 8.23 -7.71
CA GLY A 1 0.08 6.77 -7.57
C GLY A 1 -0.11 6.08 -8.91
N LEU A 2 0.57 4.95 -9.15
CA LEU A 2 0.62 4.26 -10.45
C LEU A 2 -0.77 3.99 -11.06
N VAL A 3 -1.75 3.58 -10.25
CA VAL A 3 -3.15 3.35 -10.69
C VAL A 3 -3.73 4.59 -11.36
N SER A 4 -3.52 5.78 -10.78
CA SER A 4 -4.02 7.03 -11.36
C SER A 4 -3.32 7.43 -12.65
N GLU A 5 -2.05 7.06 -12.84
CA GLU A 5 -1.28 7.39 -14.04
C GLU A 5 -1.67 6.49 -15.22
N VAL A 6 -1.80 5.19 -14.96
CA VAL A 6 -2.23 4.20 -15.95
C VAL A 6 -3.67 4.48 -16.39
N LEU A 7 -4.55 4.74 -15.42
CA LEU A 7 -5.95 5.02 -15.70
C LEU A 7 -6.13 6.37 -16.43
N LYS A 8 -5.33 7.40 -16.12
CA LYS A 8 -5.28 8.65 -16.90
C LYS A 8 -5.00 8.38 -18.37
N VAL A 9 -3.95 7.61 -18.67
CA VAL A 9 -3.54 7.31 -20.06
C VAL A 9 -4.64 6.54 -20.79
N TYR A 10 -5.28 5.58 -20.12
CA TYR A 10 -6.35 4.80 -20.73
C TYR A 10 -7.61 5.61 -20.99
N LEU A 11 -8.07 6.40 -20.01
CA LEU A 11 -9.27 7.23 -20.15
C LEU A 11 -9.12 8.24 -21.30
N VAL A 12 -7.92 8.77 -21.52
CA VAL A 12 -7.62 9.65 -22.67
C VAL A 12 -7.89 8.95 -24.01
N LYS A 13 -7.55 7.65 -24.15
CA LYS A 13 -7.85 6.86 -25.37
C LYS A 13 -9.35 6.79 -25.66
N HIS A 14 -10.17 6.81 -24.61
CA HIS A 14 -11.64 6.79 -24.70
C HIS A 14 -12.28 8.18 -24.69
N LYS A 15 -11.49 9.26 -24.89
CA LYS A 15 -11.94 10.66 -24.82
C LYS A 15 -12.58 11.01 -23.46
N LYS A 16 -12.16 10.34 -22.39
CA LYS A 16 -12.54 10.60 -21.00
C LYS A 16 -11.37 11.24 -20.26
N LYS A 17 -11.66 11.97 -19.18
CA LYS A 17 -10.63 12.59 -18.33
C LYS A 17 -10.73 12.02 -16.93
N TRP A 18 -9.63 11.47 -16.43
CA TRP A 18 -9.51 11.14 -15.03
C TRP A 18 -9.61 12.42 -14.19
N ASP A 19 -10.59 12.49 -13.32
CA ASP A 19 -10.83 13.65 -12.46
C ASP A 19 -10.52 13.39 -10.98
N GLY A 20 -10.20 12.14 -10.63
CA GLY A 20 -9.83 11.73 -9.27
C GLY A 20 -10.94 11.90 -8.23
N ARG A 21 -12.17 12.24 -8.64
CA ARG A 21 -13.27 12.50 -7.69
C ARG A 21 -13.74 11.23 -7.00
N GLU A 22 -13.62 10.09 -7.68
CA GLU A 22 -14.18 8.81 -7.24
C GLU A 22 -13.13 7.77 -6.83
N VAL A 23 -11.88 8.17 -6.53
CA VAL A 23 -10.83 7.23 -6.10
C VAL A 23 -11.24 6.43 -4.86
N HIS A 24 -12.00 7.06 -3.97
CA HIS A 24 -12.55 6.44 -2.77
C HIS A 24 -13.53 5.29 -3.06
N LYS A 25 -14.18 5.29 -4.24
CA LYS A 25 -15.05 4.20 -4.68
C LYS A 25 -14.27 3.01 -5.25
N ILE A 26 -12.97 3.13 -5.46
CA ILE A 26 -12.11 2.11 -6.09
C ILE A 26 -11.15 1.50 -5.08
N VAL A 27 -10.55 2.34 -4.21
CA VAL A 27 -9.56 1.92 -3.22
C VAL A 27 -10.19 0.96 -2.19
N GLY A 28 -9.47 -0.13 -1.90
CA GLY A 28 -9.89 -1.16 -0.94
C GLY A 28 -10.91 -2.18 -1.47
N LYS A 29 -11.47 -1.98 -2.67
CA LYS A 29 -12.37 -2.95 -3.31
C LYS A 29 -11.61 -4.10 -3.96
N THR A 30 -12.33 -5.18 -4.29
CA THR A 30 -11.77 -6.22 -5.15
C THR A 30 -11.47 -5.66 -6.55
N PRO A 31 -10.52 -6.24 -7.30
CA PRO A 31 -10.23 -5.79 -8.66
C PRO A 31 -11.45 -5.77 -9.59
N LEU A 32 -12.37 -6.73 -9.45
CA LEU A 32 -13.58 -6.81 -10.26
C LEU A 32 -14.59 -5.72 -9.90
N GLU A 33 -14.76 -5.41 -8.62
CA GLU A 33 -15.60 -4.29 -8.18
C GLU A 33 -15.00 -2.94 -8.58
N ALA A 34 -13.68 -2.78 -8.46
CA ALA A 34 -12.96 -1.61 -8.95
C ALA A 34 -13.16 -1.42 -10.46
N ALA A 35 -13.03 -2.50 -11.25
CA ALA A 35 -13.30 -2.48 -12.69
C ALA A 35 -14.75 -2.12 -13.00
N ALA A 36 -15.71 -2.68 -12.25
CA ALA A 36 -17.13 -2.36 -12.41
C ALA A 36 -17.41 -0.86 -12.20
N VAL A 37 -16.89 -0.29 -11.10
CA VAL A 37 -17.02 1.14 -10.79
C VAL A 37 -16.41 2.00 -11.90
N ILE A 38 -15.21 1.66 -12.38
CA ILE A 38 -14.54 2.44 -13.44
C ILE A 38 -15.31 2.37 -14.76
N VAL A 39 -15.75 1.18 -15.17
CA VAL A 39 -16.52 0.99 -16.42
C VAL A 39 -17.83 1.77 -16.37
N GLU A 40 -18.53 1.73 -15.24
CA GLU A 40 -19.78 2.44 -15.02
C GLU A 40 -19.57 3.97 -14.96
N ASP A 41 -18.72 4.47 -14.06
CA ASP A 41 -18.51 5.91 -13.83
C ASP A 41 -18.02 6.63 -15.09
N TYR A 42 -17.18 5.97 -15.91
CA TYR A 42 -16.65 6.56 -17.13
C TYR A 42 -17.43 6.17 -18.39
N ALA A 43 -18.47 5.33 -18.28
CA ALA A 43 -19.25 4.77 -19.39
C ALA A 43 -18.32 4.23 -20.50
N LEU A 44 -17.44 3.30 -20.12
CA LEU A 44 -16.48 2.69 -21.03
C LEU A 44 -17.15 1.64 -21.92
N PRO A 45 -16.77 1.53 -23.21
CA PRO A 45 -17.42 0.60 -24.15
C PRO A 45 -16.86 -0.83 -24.06
N LEU A 46 -16.68 -1.35 -22.84
CA LEU A 46 -16.19 -2.72 -22.59
C LEU A 46 -16.76 -3.28 -21.28
N SER A 47 -16.71 -4.60 -21.12
CA SER A 47 -17.11 -5.24 -19.87
C SER A 47 -16.09 -5.00 -18.75
N LYS A 48 -16.50 -5.18 -17.49
CA LYS A 48 -15.59 -5.11 -16.33
C LYS A 48 -14.55 -6.24 -16.37
N GLU A 49 -14.90 -7.39 -16.95
CA GLU A 49 -14.00 -8.52 -17.17
C GLU A 49 -12.92 -8.20 -18.20
N ASP A 50 -13.30 -7.61 -19.35
CA ASP A 50 -12.35 -7.17 -20.38
C ASP A 50 -11.43 -6.07 -19.83
N PHE A 51 -11.99 -5.14 -19.06
CA PHE A 51 -11.22 -4.06 -18.43
C PHE A 51 -10.16 -4.63 -17.49
N LEU A 52 -10.57 -5.58 -16.65
CA LEU A 52 -9.65 -6.23 -15.72
C LEU A 52 -8.55 -6.99 -16.45
N SER A 53 -8.88 -7.67 -17.55
CA SER A 53 -7.92 -8.41 -18.37
C SER A 53 -6.87 -7.48 -18.99
N GLU A 54 -7.29 -6.34 -19.54
CA GLU A 54 -6.39 -5.35 -20.14
C GLU A 54 -5.45 -4.69 -19.10
N PHE A 55 -5.93 -4.46 -17.88
CA PHE A 55 -5.20 -3.69 -16.87
C PHE A 55 -4.40 -4.52 -15.85
N SER A 56 -4.74 -5.79 -15.67
CA SER A 56 -4.08 -6.69 -14.71
C SER A 56 -2.54 -6.68 -14.80
N PRO A 57 -1.91 -6.76 -15.99
CA PRO A 57 -0.45 -6.75 -16.09
C PRO A 57 0.22 -5.47 -15.57
N ILE A 58 -0.47 -4.33 -15.68
CA ILE A 58 0.06 -3.02 -15.30
C ILE A 58 -0.09 -2.79 -13.79
N TRP A 59 -1.20 -3.24 -13.20
CA TRP A 59 -1.45 -3.16 -11.75
C TRP A 59 -0.53 -4.05 -10.92
N CYS A 60 0.21 -4.95 -11.55
CA CYS A 60 1.13 -5.86 -10.90
C CYS A 60 2.54 -5.29 -10.67
N LYS A 61 2.92 -4.21 -11.36
CA LYS A 61 4.25 -3.56 -11.24
C LYS A 61 4.23 -2.39 -10.25
N LEU A 62 3.86 -2.65 -9.00
CA LEU A 62 3.77 -1.61 -7.96
C LEU A 62 5.05 -1.53 -7.15
N LYS A 63 5.43 -0.32 -6.73
CA LYS A 63 6.48 -0.11 -5.73
C LYS A 63 5.89 -0.27 -4.33
N ALA A 64 6.71 -0.74 -3.39
CA ALA A 64 6.34 -0.75 -1.99
C ALA A 64 6.12 0.70 -1.47
N GLN A 65 5.25 0.85 -0.48
CA GLN A 65 5.06 2.15 0.17
C GLN A 65 6.31 2.54 0.97
N PRO A 66 6.58 3.85 1.14
CA PRO A 66 7.71 4.34 1.93
C PRO A 66 7.75 3.68 3.31
N GLY A 67 8.87 3.09 3.70
CA GLY A 67 9.03 2.45 5.01
C GLY A 67 8.43 1.05 5.15
N ALA A 68 7.79 0.49 4.12
CA ALA A 68 7.22 -0.86 4.17
C ALA A 68 8.31 -1.94 4.39
N TYR A 69 9.43 -1.84 3.67
CA TYR A 69 10.55 -2.77 3.86
C TYR A 69 11.16 -2.66 5.25
N ARG A 70 11.43 -1.44 5.73
CA ARG A 70 11.92 -1.17 7.09
C ARG A 70 11.02 -1.83 8.12
N LEU A 71 9.71 -1.57 8.05
CA LEU A 71 8.72 -2.12 8.97
C LEU A 71 8.72 -3.65 8.99
N ILE A 72 8.60 -4.27 7.82
CA ILE A 72 8.49 -5.74 7.70
C ILE A 72 9.79 -6.42 8.15
N LYS A 73 10.95 -5.89 7.76
CA LYS A 73 12.26 -6.38 8.17
C LYS A 73 12.45 -6.28 9.69
N HIS A 74 12.08 -5.14 10.28
CA HIS A 74 12.17 -4.90 11.72
C HIS A 74 11.29 -5.85 12.54
N LEU A 75 10.01 -5.96 12.18
CA LEU A 75 9.06 -6.84 12.86
C LEU A 75 9.46 -8.32 12.75
N ARG A 76 9.92 -8.74 11.56
CA ARG A 76 10.46 -10.10 11.37
C ARG A 76 11.70 -10.35 12.24
N GLY A 77 12.63 -9.40 12.29
CA GLY A 77 13.85 -9.50 13.11
C GLY A 77 13.56 -9.67 14.60
N HIS A 78 12.44 -9.14 15.08
CA HIS A 78 11.97 -9.28 16.46
C HIS A 78 11.01 -10.45 16.69
N GLY A 79 10.82 -11.32 15.70
CA GLY A 79 9.93 -12.48 15.81
C GLY A 79 8.44 -12.12 15.88
N VAL A 80 8.06 -10.90 15.50
CA VAL A 80 6.64 -10.51 15.41
C VAL A 80 6.01 -11.20 14.20
N LYS A 81 4.98 -12.00 14.45
CA LYS A 81 4.22 -12.68 13.40
C LYS A 81 3.40 -11.69 12.60
N MET A 82 3.51 -11.75 11.27
CA MET A 82 2.78 -10.89 10.35
C MET A 82 1.96 -11.71 9.37
N ALA A 83 0.81 -11.17 8.97
CA ALA A 83 0.01 -11.68 7.88
C ALA A 83 -0.32 -10.58 6.88
N LEU A 84 -0.47 -10.95 5.60
CA LEU A 84 -1.00 -10.08 4.55
C LEU A 84 -2.46 -10.44 4.26
N ALA A 85 -3.38 -9.49 4.39
CA ALA A 85 -4.81 -9.68 4.13
C ALA A 85 -5.30 -8.68 3.06
N SER A 86 -5.76 -9.17 1.91
CA SER A 86 -6.10 -8.33 0.75
C SER A 86 -7.41 -8.72 0.08
N ASN A 87 -8.18 -7.73 -0.36
CA ASN A 87 -9.35 -7.92 -1.26
C ASN A 87 -8.94 -8.32 -2.70
N SER A 88 -7.65 -8.51 -2.98
CA SER A 88 -7.20 -9.09 -4.25
C SER A 88 -7.28 -10.63 -4.22
N PRO A 89 -7.59 -11.29 -5.35
CA PRO A 89 -7.47 -12.74 -5.48
C PRO A 89 -6.02 -13.22 -5.30
N ARG A 90 -5.85 -14.48 -4.90
CA ARG A 90 -4.54 -15.10 -4.65
C ARG A 90 -3.55 -14.88 -5.80
N ALA A 91 -3.98 -15.14 -7.03
CA ALA A 91 -3.16 -14.97 -8.21
C ALA A 91 -2.59 -13.54 -8.34
N ASN A 92 -3.40 -12.52 -8.08
CA ASN A 92 -2.95 -11.12 -8.15
C ASN A 92 -1.98 -10.77 -7.03
N ILE A 93 -2.18 -11.33 -5.83
CA ILE A 93 -1.24 -11.14 -4.72
C ILE A 93 0.11 -11.78 -5.06
N ASP A 94 0.11 -13.00 -5.59
CA ASP A 94 1.33 -13.72 -5.92
C ASP A 94 2.14 -13.02 -7.02
N ILE A 95 1.48 -12.46 -8.04
CA ILE A 95 2.18 -11.68 -9.06
C ILE A 95 2.79 -10.42 -8.43
N LYS A 96 2.04 -9.66 -7.62
CA LYS A 96 2.58 -8.46 -6.93
C LYS A 96 3.79 -8.82 -6.05
N LEU A 97 3.69 -9.90 -5.28
CA LEU A 97 4.76 -10.36 -4.40
C LEU A 97 5.94 -10.99 -5.14
N SER A 98 5.79 -11.43 -6.39
CA SER A 98 6.91 -11.97 -7.18
C SER A 98 8.00 -10.93 -7.45
N TYR A 99 7.65 -9.64 -7.43
CA TYR A 99 8.58 -8.52 -7.52
C TYR A 99 9.22 -8.15 -6.16
N HIS A 100 8.76 -8.78 -5.07
CA HIS A 100 9.10 -8.44 -3.69
C HIS A 100 9.33 -9.72 -2.86
N LEU A 101 10.21 -10.61 -3.33
CA LEU A 101 10.40 -11.95 -2.74
C LEU A 101 10.69 -11.91 -1.24
N THR A 102 11.51 -10.95 -0.77
CA THR A 102 11.83 -10.78 0.65
C THR A 102 10.61 -10.43 1.51
N LEU A 103 9.63 -9.71 0.94
CA LEU A 103 8.37 -9.42 1.63
C LEU A 103 7.51 -10.67 1.74
N LYS A 104 7.40 -11.45 0.65
CA LYS A 104 6.58 -12.68 0.61
C LYS A 104 6.99 -13.65 1.71
N GLU A 105 8.28 -13.86 1.90
CA GLU A 105 8.84 -14.76 2.92
C GLU A 105 8.69 -14.26 4.36
N SER A 106 8.38 -12.97 4.54
CA SER A 106 8.22 -12.37 5.86
C SER A 106 6.84 -12.59 6.47
N PHE A 107 5.84 -12.95 5.65
CA PHE A 107 4.48 -13.20 6.12
C PHE A 107 4.28 -14.66 6.50
N ALA A 108 3.92 -14.92 7.75
CA ALA A 108 3.56 -16.26 8.23
C ALA A 108 2.23 -16.74 7.65
N ALA A 109 1.38 -15.81 7.21
CA ALA A 109 0.14 -16.11 6.50
C ALA A 109 -0.17 -15.04 5.46
N ILE A 110 -0.79 -15.44 4.37
CA ILE A 110 -1.39 -14.53 3.39
C ILE A 110 -2.83 -15.00 3.22
N VAL A 111 -3.80 -14.08 3.21
CA VAL A 111 -5.22 -14.36 3.01
C VAL A 111 -5.73 -13.47 1.87
N ALA A 112 -6.22 -14.11 0.81
CA ALA A 112 -6.79 -13.46 -0.36
C ALA A 112 -8.32 -13.39 -0.29
N SER A 113 -8.93 -12.58 -1.16
CA SER A 113 -10.39 -12.43 -1.21
C SER A 113 -11.13 -13.71 -1.59
N ASP A 114 -10.51 -14.55 -2.41
CA ASP A 114 -11.04 -15.84 -2.89
C ASP A 114 -10.88 -16.98 -1.87
N GLU A 115 -10.37 -16.68 -0.68
CA GLU A 115 -10.26 -17.62 0.45
C GLU A 115 -11.26 -17.33 1.58
N VAL A 116 -12.10 -16.31 1.42
CA VAL A 116 -13.16 -15.93 2.36
C VAL A 116 -14.49 -15.83 1.62
N LYS A 117 -15.62 -15.88 2.34
CA LYS A 117 -16.94 -15.76 1.71
C LYS A 117 -17.21 -14.31 1.33
N GLU A 118 -16.84 -13.40 2.21
CA GLU A 118 -17.03 -11.97 2.01
C GLU A 118 -15.72 -11.21 2.28
N GLY A 119 -15.28 -10.40 1.31
CA GLY A 119 -14.15 -9.50 1.47
C GLY A 119 -14.48 -8.30 2.36
N LYS A 120 -13.49 -7.41 2.55
CA LYS A 120 -13.67 -6.15 3.30
C LYS A 120 -14.84 -5.35 2.68
N PRO A 121 -15.79 -4.81 3.47
CA PRO A 121 -15.70 -4.52 4.91
C PRO A 121 -16.09 -5.65 5.88
N SER A 122 -16.36 -6.87 5.38
CA SER A 122 -16.52 -8.03 6.26
C SER A 122 -15.24 -8.31 7.06
N PRO A 123 -15.33 -8.70 8.35
CA PRO A 123 -14.16 -8.99 9.18
C PRO A 123 -13.48 -10.32 8.82
N GLU A 124 -14.10 -11.16 7.98
CA GLU A 124 -13.66 -12.55 7.72
C GLU A 124 -12.19 -12.65 7.36
N ILE A 125 -11.68 -11.75 6.50
CA ILE A 125 -10.29 -11.80 6.04
C ILE A 125 -9.28 -11.57 7.17
N TYR A 126 -9.60 -10.69 8.12
CA TYR A 126 -8.74 -10.43 9.27
C TYR A 126 -8.87 -11.53 10.32
N LEU A 127 -10.08 -12.04 10.56
CA LEU A 127 -10.30 -13.16 11.47
C LEU A 127 -9.58 -14.43 10.98
N GLU A 128 -9.63 -14.71 9.69
CA GLU A 128 -8.89 -15.82 9.08
C GLU A 128 -7.37 -15.59 9.16
N ALA A 129 -6.89 -14.37 8.94
CA ALA A 129 -5.47 -14.04 9.13
C ALA A 129 -5.01 -14.29 10.57
N ALA A 130 -5.75 -13.79 11.56
CA ALA A 130 -5.44 -14.00 12.98
C ALA A 130 -5.45 -15.50 13.36
N LYS A 131 -6.43 -16.26 12.85
CA LYS A 131 -6.49 -17.71 13.01
C LYS A 131 -5.26 -18.42 12.44
N ARG A 132 -4.82 -18.08 11.22
CA ARG A 132 -3.60 -18.65 10.61
C ARG A 132 -2.33 -18.29 11.37
N LEU A 133 -2.27 -17.10 11.98
CA LEU A 133 -1.17 -16.71 12.87
C LEU A 133 -1.20 -17.42 14.23
N ASN A 134 -2.35 -18.02 14.59
CA ASN A 134 -2.67 -18.51 15.92
C ASN A 134 -2.57 -17.38 16.97
N ILE A 135 -3.19 -16.24 16.69
CA ILE A 135 -3.22 -15.05 17.55
C ILE A 135 -4.68 -14.62 17.76
N HIS A 136 -5.01 -14.19 18.98
CA HIS A 136 -6.34 -13.67 19.28
C HIS A 136 -6.55 -12.29 18.60
N PRO A 137 -7.71 -11.99 17.98
CA PRO A 137 -7.91 -10.74 17.25
C PRO A 137 -7.59 -9.46 18.04
N SER A 138 -7.89 -9.44 19.34
CA SER A 138 -7.56 -8.29 20.22
C SER A 138 -6.07 -8.10 20.50
N LYS A 139 -5.20 -8.93 19.92
CA LYS A 139 -3.73 -8.83 19.96
C LYS A 139 -3.15 -8.57 18.57
N CYS A 140 -3.99 -8.23 17.61
CA CYS A 140 -3.60 -7.89 16.25
C CYS A 140 -3.71 -6.38 16.04
N LEU A 141 -2.65 -5.81 15.46
CA LEU A 141 -2.65 -4.48 14.88
C LEU A 141 -2.82 -4.60 13.37
N VAL A 142 -3.84 -3.93 12.81
CA VAL A 142 -4.04 -3.81 11.36
C VAL A 142 -3.41 -2.51 10.88
N ILE A 143 -2.73 -2.57 9.73
CA ILE A 143 -2.27 -1.40 8.99
C ILE A 143 -3.05 -1.37 7.68
N GLU A 144 -3.79 -0.29 7.42
CA GLU A 144 -4.72 -0.18 6.28
C GLU A 144 -4.67 1.17 5.59
N ASP A 145 -4.98 1.23 4.30
CA ASP A 145 -5.01 2.44 3.48
C ASP A 145 -6.42 2.83 3.02
N SER A 146 -7.42 1.98 3.29
CA SER A 146 -8.78 2.06 2.75
C SER A 146 -9.87 2.02 3.82
N GLN A 147 -10.97 2.73 3.57
CA GLN A 147 -12.15 2.71 4.46
C GLN A 147 -12.75 1.31 4.64
N PRO A 148 -12.96 0.48 3.58
CA PRO A 148 -13.48 -0.88 3.77
C PRO A 148 -12.58 -1.73 4.68
N GLY A 149 -11.26 -1.59 4.56
CA GLY A 149 -10.33 -2.30 5.42
C GLY A 149 -10.37 -1.86 6.88
N ILE A 150 -10.48 -0.55 7.13
CA ILE A 150 -10.67 -0.04 8.49
C ILE A 150 -11.96 -0.58 9.08
N CYS A 151 -13.08 -0.53 8.35
CA CYS A 151 -14.35 -1.10 8.80
C CYS A 151 -14.23 -2.59 9.13
N ALA A 152 -13.56 -3.37 8.29
CA ALA A 152 -13.32 -4.79 8.52
C ALA A 152 -12.45 -5.05 9.76
N ALA A 153 -11.40 -4.24 10.00
CA ALA A 153 -10.55 -4.36 11.18
C ALA A 153 -11.34 -4.07 12.47
N LYS A 154 -12.14 -2.99 12.47
CA LYS A 154 -13.00 -2.65 13.63
C LYS A 154 -14.07 -3.73 13.87
N ALA A 155 -14.69 -4.25 12.81
CA ALA A 155 -15.65 -5.35 12.91
C ALA A 155 -15.00 -6.63 13.47
N ALA A 156 -13.72 -6.86 13.19
CA ALA A 156 -12.93 -7.95 13.74
C ALA A 156 -12.44 -7.70 15.19
N LYS A 157 -12.77 -6.54 15.78
CA LYS A 157 -12.31 -6.10 17.11
C LYS A 157 -10.78 -6.01 17.21
N MET A 158 -10.14 -5.57 16.13
CA MET A 158 -8.70 -5.30 16.07
C MET A 158 -8.44 -3.80 16.18
N GLU A 159 -7.24 -3.47 16.64
CA GLU A 159 -6.70 -2.11 16.53
C GLU A 159 -6.28 -1.85 15.08
N VAL A 160 -6.43 -0.61 14.60
CA VAL A 160 -6.09 -0.25 13.23
C VAL A 160 -5.43 1.12 13.11
N VAL A 161 -4.28 1.14 12.45
CA VAL A 161 -3.59 2.35 11.98
C VAL A 161 -3.90 2.54 10.50
N ALA A 162 -4.42 3.71 10.15
CA ALA A 162 -4.65 4.09 8.77
C ALA A 162 -3.44 4.81 8.17
N VAL A 163 -3.05 4.42 6.95
CA VAL A 163 -2.07 5.09 6.08
C VAL A 163 -2.78 5.43 4.76
N PRO A 164 -3.56 6.51 4.71
CA PRO A 164 -4.48 6.82 3.61
C PRO A 164 -3.84 6.80 2.22
N SER A 165 -4.37 5.99 1.29
CA SER A 165 -4.02 6.15 -0.12
C SER A 165 -4.68 7.38 -0.76
N ILE A 166 -5.64 8.02 -0.07
CA ILE A 166 -6.28 9.29 -0.46
C ILE A 166 -6.22 10.29 0.72
N PRO A 167 -5.08 10.96 0.95
CA PRO A 167 -4.88 11.79 2.14
C PRO A 167 -5.82 13.00 2.25
N ASN A 168 -6.40 13.46 1.13
CA ASN A 168 -7.29 14.64 1.10
C ASN A 168 -8.74 14.34 1.51
N GLN A 169 -9.04 13.14 2.03
CA GLN A 169 -10.38 12.73 2.46
C GLN A 169 -10.39 12.16 3.89
N PRO A 170 -10.04 12.97 4.91
CA PRO A 170 -9.86 12.49 6.28
C PRO A 170 -11.13 11.86 6.90
N HIS A 171 -12.31 12.28 6.44
CA HIS A 171 -13.60 11.73 6.89
C HIS A 171 -13.77 10.23 6.61
N LEU A 172 -13.02 9.66 5.66
CA LEU A 172 -13.05 8.22 5.37
C LEU A 172 -12.33 7.36 6.42
N TYR A 173 -11.46 7.98 7.21
CA TYR A 173 -10.50 7.30 8.08
C TYR A 173 -10.82 7.48 9.57
N THR A 174 -11.93 8.12 9.92
CA THR A 174 -12.29 8.50 11.30
C THR A 174 -12.54 7.32 12.24
N ALA A 175 -12.75 6.12 11.70
CA ALA A 175 -12.93 4.91 12.49
C ALA A 175 -11.60 4.24 12.90
N ALA A 176 -10.47 4.70 12.35
CA ALA A 176 -9.16 4.19 12.72
C ALA A 176 -8.72 4.69 14.10
N ASP A 177 -7.90 3.90 14.78
CA ASP A 177 -7.37 4.24 16.10
C ASP A 177 -6.23 5.26 16.00
N GLU A 178 -5.50 5.28 14.87
CA GLU A 178 -4.54 6.33 14.50
C GLU A 178 -4.54 6.51 12.98
N VAL A 179 -4.27 7.73 12.51
CA VAL A 179 -4.06 8.04 11.08
C VAL A 179 -2.68 8.66 10.93
N ILE A 180 -1.83 8.04 10.12
CA ILE A 180 -0.47 8.51 9.80
C ILE A 180 -0.33 8.75 8.29
N ILE A 181 0.63 9.57 7.89
CA ILE A 181 0.83 9.95 6.48
C ILE A 181 1.74 8.94 5.77
N SER A 182 2.68 8.34 6.49
CA SER A 182 3.64 7.37 5.98
C SER A 182 3.90 6.26 7.00
N LEU A 183 4.27 5.06 6.53
CA LEU A 183 4.78 4.00 7.45
C LEU A 183 6.10 4.42 8.12
N LEU A 184 6.74 5.47 7.61
CA LEU A 184 7.89 6.09 8.27
C LEU A 184 7.54 6.73 9.62
N ASP A 185 6.28 7.15 9.79
CA ASP A 185 5.77 7.84 10.98
C ASP A 185 5.22 6.87 12.05
N LEU A 186 5.15 5.57 11.75
CA LEU A 186 4.57 4.58 12.65
C LEU A 186 5.45 4.39 13.90
N ARG A 187 4.87 4.63 15.08
CA ARG A 187 5.49 4.37 16.38
C ARG A 187 5.03 3.05 16.98
N LEU A 188 5.83 2.01 16.77
CA LEU A 188 5.52 0.64 17.15
C LEU A 188 5.27 0.47 18.66
N GLU A 189 5.99 1.20 19.50
CA GLU A 189 5.88 1.17 20.96
C GLU A 189 4.50 1.63 21.47
N THR A 190 3.79 2.46 20.69
CA THR A 190 2.41 2.88 21.03
C THR A 190 1.43 1.70 20.99
N TRP A 191 1.77 0.67 20.22
CA TRP A 191 0.97 -0.53 19.98
C TRP A 191 1.54 -1.77 20.68
N GLY A 192 2.46 -1.59 21.63
CA GLY A 192 3.12 -2.69 22.34
C GLY A 192 4.04 -3.54 21.48
N LEU A 193 4.50 -3.01 20.33
CA LEU A 193 5.47 -3.64 19.44
C LEU A 193 6.89 -3.11 19.72
N PRO A 194 7.95 -3.86 19.39
CA PRO A 194 9.33 -3.41 19.58
C PRO A 194 9.61 -2.11 18.83
N PRO A 195 10.11 -1.05 19.49
CA PRO A 195 10.39 0.22 18.84
C PRO A 195 11.47 0.05 17.77
N PHE A 196 11.46 0.93 16.77
CA PHE A 196 12.57 0.98 15.83
C PHE A 196 13.86 1.40 16.55
N GLU A 197 14.94 0.64 16.35
CA GLU A 197 16.26 0.93 16.97
C GLU A 197 16.99 2.10 16.28
N ASP A 198 16.48 2.53 15.13
CA ASP A 198 17.16 3.38 14.15
C ASP A 198 16.72 4.86 14.17
N ILE A 199 16.03 5.33 15.21
CA ILE A 199 15.64 6.75 15.35
C ILE A 199 16.86 7.69 15.22
N ALA A 200 18.07 7.20 15.49
CA ALA A 200 19.32 7.94 15.33
C ALA A 200 19.93 7.96 13.90
N ASN A 201 19.46 7.12 12.96
CA ASN A 201 20.08 6.90 11.64
C ASN A 201 19.09 6.95 10.46
N PHE A 202 18.23 7.98 10.46
CA PHE A 202 17.35 8.31 9.33
C PHE A 202 18.04 8.34 7.95
N PRO A 203 19.28 8.85 7.78
CA PRO A 203 19.92 8.93 6.46
C PRO A 203 20.20 7.56 5.82
N SER A 204 20.53 6.53 6.62
CA SER A 204 20.86 5.21 6.08
C SER A 204 19.65 4.40 5.61
N LEU A 205 18.46 4.71 6.16
CA LEU A 205 17.20 4.06 5.78
C LEU A 205 16.66 4.57 4.44
N ILE A 206 17.09 5.77 4.05
CA ILE A 206 16.80 6.37 2.75
C ILE A 206 17.55 5.62 1.63
N HIS A 207 18.71 4.99 1.93
CA HIS A 207 19.51 4.26 0.94
C HIS A 207 18.83 3.01 0.36
N GLU A 208 17.94 2.33 1.09
CA GLU A 208 17.22 1.15 0.57
C GLU A 208 16.02 1.55 -0.32
N ASP A 209 15.46 2.76 -0.15
CA ASP A 209 14.28 3.31 -0.87
C ASP A 209 14.69 4.44 -1.86
N GLY A 210 15.86 4.30 -2.51
CA GLY A 210 16.65 5.38 -3.14
C GLY A 210 15.99 6.31 -4.17
N GLU A 211 14.82 6.01 -4.74
CA GLU A 211 14.11 6.94 -5.64
C GLU A 211 13.07 7.83 -4.94
N LEU A 212 12.66 7.50 -3.72
CA LEU A 212 11.71 8.32 -2.94
C LEU A 212 12.43 9.38 -2.10
N ALA A 213 13.67 9.07 -1.70
CA ALA A 213 14.63 9.96 -1.06
C ALA A 213 14.66 11.36 -1.68
N GLU A 214 14.86 11.40 -2.99
CA GLU A 214 15.08 12.63 -3.76
C GLU A 214 13.83 13.53 -3.78
N LYS A 215 12.63 12.94 -3.86
CA LYS A 215 11.36 13.69 -3.81
C LYS A 215 10.94 14.12 -2.41
N THR A 216 11.41 13.41 -1.37
CA THR A 216 11.08 13.72 0.02
C THR A 216 11.85 14.96 0.51
N LEU A 217 13.05 15.21 -0.03
CA LEU A 217 13.85 16.43 0.22
C LEU A 217 13.21 17.70 -0.35
N GLU A 218 12.30 17.59 -1.33
CA GLU A 218 11.51 18.73 -1.83
C GLU A 218 10.41 19.17 -0.85
N LEU A 219 10.11 18.36 0.18
CA LEU A 219 9.13 18.72 1.20
C LEU A 219 9.76 19.64 2.26
N PRO A 220 9.08 20.74 2.67
CA PRO A 220 9.62 21.73 3.61
C PRO A 220 10.11 21.16 4.95
N LEU A 221 9.57 20.02 5.39
CA LEU A 221 9.94 19.35 6.64
C LEU A 221 11.34 18.70 6.59
N TYR A 222 11.83 18.34 5.41
CA TYR A 222 13.08 17.60 5.20
C TYR A 222 14.17 18.42 4.48
N ALA A 223 13.86 19.64 4.04
CA ALA A 223 14.81 20.55 3.36
C ALA A 223 16.09 20.83 4.17
N LYS A 224 16.04 20.70 5.50
CA LYS A 224 17.20 20.86 6.40
C LYS A 224 18.31 19.81 6.22
N TYR A 225 18.04 18.74 5.48
CA TYR A 225 19.01 17.68 5.20
C TYR A 225 19.65 17.80 3.80
N ASN A 226 19.31 18.83 3.01
CA ASN A 226 19.86 19.04 1.65
C ASN A 226 21.39 19.20 1.62
N ASP A 227 21.99 19.65 2.71
CA ASP A 227 23.42 19.93 2.79
C ASP A 227 24.27 18.77 3.29
N ASP A 228 23.65 17.64 3.64
CA ASP A 228 24.33 16.43 4.12
C ASP A 228 25.34 15.91 3.08
N GLU A 229 26.55 15.56 3.52
CA GLU A 229 27.64 15.10 2.66
C GLU A 229 27.24 13.89 1.81
N TYR A 230 26.29 13.08 2.29
CA TYR A 230 25.76 11.96 1.53
C TYR A 230 25.08 12.38 0.22
N PHE A 231 24.17 13.37 0.23
CA PHE A 231 23.46 13.81 -0.99
C PHE A 231 24.37 14.52 -1.98
N LYS A 232 25.46 15.13 -1.50
CA LYS A 232 26.51 15.72 -2.34
C LYS A 232 27.40 14.68 -3.02
N SER A 233 27.41 13.44 -2.51
CA SER A 233 28.21 12.32 -3.04
C SER A 233 27.48 11.46 -4.08
N ILE A 234 26.17 11.68 -4.28
CA ILE A 234 25.37 10.97 -5.28
C ILE A 234 25.63 11.60 -6.67
N PRO A 235 26.07 10.83 -7.68
CA PRO A 235 26.24 11.37 -9.02
C PRO A 235 24.88 11.79 -9.60
N ALA A 236 24.81 13.02 -10.12
CA ALA A 236 23.59 13.52 -10.76
C ALA A 236 23.12 12.55 -11.88
N PRO A 237 21.81 12.30 -12.02
CA PRO A 237 21.31 11.40 -13.05
C PRO A 237 21.72 11.91 -14.43
N ASP A 238 22.37 11.04 -15.21
CA ASP A 238 22.80 11.34 -16.57
C ASP A 238 21.56 11.44 -17.47
N HIS A 239 21.14 12.67 -17.74
CA HIS A 239 19.96 12.97 -18.55
C HIS A 239 20.16 12.72 -20.06
N ASN A 240 21.23 12.04 -20.49
CA ASN A 240 21.63 11.94 -21.89
C ASN A 240 21.82 10.52 -22.45
N ASN A 241 20.99 9.54 -22.06
CA ASN A 241 21.05 8.22 -22.71
C ASN A 241 19.69 7.60 -23.02
N HIS A 242 19.00 8.16 -24.03
CA HIS A 242 18.08 7.39 -24.88
C HIS A 242 17.95 8.03 -26.27
N LEU A 243 18.91 7.73 -27.15
CA LEU A 243 18.72 7.72 -28.61
C LEU A 243 19.78 6.77 -29.20
N SER A 244 19.41 5.49 -29.35
CA SER A 244 19.85 4.55 -30.41
C SER A 244 19.84 3.09 -29.92
N HIS A 245 18.75 2.36 -30.19
CA HIS A 245 18.71 1.14 -31.01
C HIS A 245 17.36 0.44 -30.90
#